data_AF-A0A6P7HDH1-F1
#
_entry.id   AF-A0A6P7HDH1-F1
#
_cell.length_a   1.000
_cell.length_b   1.000
_cell.length_c   1.000
_cell.angle_alpha   90.00
_cell.angle_beta   90.00
_cell.angle_gamma   90.00
#
_symmetry.space_group_name_H-M   'P 1'
#
loop_
_entity.id
_entity.type
_entity.pdbx_description
1 polymer ?
#
loop_
_entity_poly.entity_id
_entity_poly.type
_entity_poly.pdbx_seq_one_letter_code
_entity_poly.pdbx_strand_id
1 'polypeptide(L)'
;MAFASSSHRNPAEVYTFLSRPRPVEGRSKFREPPPKQTQHSYGNIMYDRHVVRGSMHAQHIAHTRSQSNPARMQREQVIRNRARDQYRPRTPEALMGRQHVDVQTDLYLEELSDVIETTETESQTDAFLDKPATPLFIPAKSGKDAETQIEEGELFDFDREVQPVLEVLVGKTIEQSLLEVMEEEELACLRAQQRAFQELRNSELAEVQRLQEQERRHSEEKARRIAQQKKVLEEEKEIAEKIAARAYTQTLLADLLPRVFTSLRTHGYFYDPVEKDIETNFLPWLMDESHNNMEKRFTARQLLDTIIYEATKRLDEFK
;
A
#
# COMPACT_ATOMS: atom_id res chain seq x y z
N MET A 1 30.64 18.01 57.73
CA MET A 1 31.40 17.44 56.60
C MET A 1 31.04 18.30 55.40
N ALA A 2 31.87 19.29 55.05
CA ALA A 2 32.82 19.25 53.91
C ALA A 2 32.12 18.75 52.63
N PHE A 3 32.02 19.52 51.54
CA PHE A 3 33.14 20.09 50.80
C PHE A 3 32.82 21.45 50.15
N ALA A 4 33.85 22.29 50.06
CA ALA A 4 33.92 23.42 49.15
C ALA A 4 34.72 23.03 47.90
N SER A 5 34.33 23.58 46.75
CA SER A 5 35.13 23.89 45.54
C SER A 5 34.12 24.12 44.42
N SER A 6 34.29 24.98 43.43
CA SER A 6 35.27 26.01 43.08
C SER A 6 34.60 26.69 41.88
N SER A 7 34.49 28.01 41.89
CA SER A 7 34.01 28.76 40.74
C SER A 7 35.03 28.66 39.61
N HIS A 8 34.67 27.92 38.56
CA HIS A 8 35.31 28.02 37.26
C HIS A 8 34.38 28.79 36.32
N ARG A 9 34.75 30.05 36.07
CA ARG A 9 34.39 30.73 34.83
C ARG A 9 35.05 29.96 33.70
N ASN A 10 34.24 29.51 32.74
CA ASN A 10 34.71 29.20 31.40
C ASN A 10 33.92 30.02 30.37
N PRO A 11 34.56 30.31 29.23
CA PRO A 11 34.27 31.43 28.36
C PRO A 11 33.42 31.01 27.15
N ALA A 12 32.92 32.00 26.40
CA ALA A 12 32.23 31.87 25.11
C ALA A 12 30.84 31.21 25.16
N GLU A 13 29.81 32.03 25.37
CA GLU A 13 28.47 31.72 24.88
C GLU A 13 28.51 31.71 23.34
N VAL A 14 28.62 30.51 22.77
CA VAL A 14 28.46 30.25 21.35
C VAL A 14 26.97 30.42 21.02
N TYR A 15 26.66 31.46 20.24
CA TYR A 15 25.33 31.68 19.68
C TYR A 15 24.86 30.41 18.94
N THR A 16 23.85 29.74 19.49
CA THR A 16 23.30 28.50 18.95
C THR A 16 22.01 28.80 18.21
N PHE A 17 22.07 28.81 16.88
CA PHE A 17 20.91 29.00 16.01
C PHE A 17 20.17 27.66 15.85
N LEU A 18 18.98 27.55 16.43
CA LEU A 18 18.07 26.42 16.22
C LEU A 18 16.87 26.88 15.38
N SER A 19 16.83 26.48 14.11
CA SER A 19 15.62 26.59 13.29
C SER A 19 14.82 25.29 13.38
N ARG A 20 13.51 25.39 13.62
CA ARG A 20 12.61 24.22 13.57
C ARG A 20 12.48 23.78 12.09
N PRO A 21 12.47 22.46 11.79
CA PRO A 21 12.29 22.00 10.43
C PRO A 21 10.93 22.47 9.89
N ARG A 22 10.94 23.15 8.74
CA ARG A 22 9.73 23.50 7.99
C ARG A 22 9.37 22.34 7.05
N PRO A 23 8.08 21.99 6.91
CA PRO A 23 7.65 20.99 5.97
C PRO A 23 7.90 21.44 4.52
N VAL A 24 8.30 20.50 3.68
CA VAL A 24 8.52 20.69 2.24
C VAL A 24 7.16 20.93 1.57
N GLU A 25 6.98 22.07 0.92
CA GLU A 25 5.76 22.35 0.15
C GLU A 25 5.67 21.39 -1.06
N GLY A 26 4.53 20.70 -1.17
CA GLY A 26 4.28 19.73 -2.22
C GLY A 26 4.21 20.40 -3.59
N ARG A 27 5.01 19.90 -4.54
CA ARG A 27 4.89 20.29 -5.96
C ARG A 27 3.66 19.63 -6.58
N SER A 28 2.85 20.41 -7.31
CA SER A 28 1.77 19.88 -8.14
C SER A 28 2.33 19.10 -9.33
N LYS A 29 1.72 17.96 -9.63
CA LYS A 29 2.07 17.08 -10.76
C LYS A 29 1.22 17.43 -11.98
N PHE A 30 1.45 18.57 -12.64
CA PHE A 30 1.28 18.76 -14.10
C PHE A 30 1.53 20.23 -14.51
N ARG A 31 1.81 20.41 -15.81
CA ARG A 31 2.44 21.55 -16.49
C ARG A 31 1.58 22.83 -16.51
N GLU A 32 1.82 23.73 -15.55
CA GLU A 32 1.53 25.17 -15.66
C GLU A 32 2.85 25.98 -15.62
N PRO A 33 2.96 27.12 -16.32
CA PRO A 33 4.15 27.96 -16.28
C PRO A 33 4.31 28.59 -14.89
N PRO A 34 5.55 28.75 -14.39
CA PRO A 34 5.80 29.16 -13.01
C PRO A 34 5.31 30.60 -12.76
N PRO A 35 4.64 30.89 -11.61
CA PRO A 35 4.50 32.26 -11.16
C PRO A 35 5.88 32.82 -10.83
N LYS A 36 6.14 34.06 -11.26
CA LYS A 36 7.39 34.78 -10.98
C LYS A 36 7.68 34.74 -9.48
N GLN A 37 8.65 33.93 -9.09
CA GLN A 37 9.22 33.95 -7.75
C GLN A 37 9.81 35.34 -7.54
N THR A 38 9.18 36.10 -6.65
CA THR A 38 9.75 37.31 -6.08
C THR A 38 11.10 36.93 -5.49
N GLN A 39 12.16 37.45 -6.13
CA GLN A 39 13.52 37.44 -5.62
C GLN A 39 13.49 37.81 -4.14
N HIS A 40 14.18 37.02 -3.33
CA HIS A 40 14.43 37.33 -1.93
C HIS A 40 14.89 38.79 -1.81
N SER A 41 14.02 39.62 -1.22
CA SER A 41 14.33 41.02 -0.94
C SER A 41 15.47 41.06 0.05
N TYR A 42 16.69 41.34 -0.43
CA TYR A 42 17.80 41.74 0.42
C TYR A 42 17.33 42.90 1.31
N GLY A 43 17.47 42.74 2.63
CA GLY A 43 17.09 43.76 3.60
C GLY A 43 17.87 45.03 3.34
N ASN A 44 17.17 46.08 2.92
CA ASN A 44 17.78 47.33 2.51
C ASN A 44 18.35 48.05 3.75
N ILE A 45 19.69 48.16 3.85
CA ILE A 45 20.43 48.73 5.00
C ILE A 45 20.01 50.19 5.30
N MET A 46 19.35 50.84 4.33
CA MET A 46 18.72 52.15 4.43
C MET A 46 17.55 52.24 5.42
N TYR A 47 17.00 51.12 5.92
CA TYR A 47 15.90 51.11 6.90
C TYR A 47 16.23 50.36 8.19
N ASP A 48 17.48 49.93 8.36
CA ASP A 48 17.92 49.25 9.59
C ASP A 48 18.03 50.26 10.75
N ARG A 49 17.33 49.98 11.86
CA ARG A 49 17.29 50.83 13.07
C ARG A 49 18.59 50.76 13.87
N HIS A 50 19.46 49.78 13.59
CA HIS A 50 20.77 49.65 14.25
C HIS A 50 21.87 50.47 13.56
N VAL A 51 21.62 51.03 12.38
CA VAL A 51 22.59 51.85 11.64
C VAL A 51 22.40 53.31 12.00
N VAL A 52 23.30 53.86 12.83
CA VAL A 52 23.31 55.28 13.23
C VAL A 52 23.79 56.14 12.06
N ARG A 53 22.87 56.93 11.48
CA ARG A 53 23.19 57.88 10.40
C ARG A 53 23.41 59.27 10.99
N GLY A 54 24.66 59.59 11.30
CA GLY A 54 25.08 60.92 11.76
C GLY A 54 25.78 61.71 10.64
N SER A 55 25.62 63.03 10.65
CA SER A 55 26.37 63.97 9.79
C SER A 55 27.80 64.15 10.32
N MET A 56 28.81 64.01 9.47
CA MET A 56 30.23 64.27 9.81
C MET A 56 30.74 65.66 9.40
N HIS A 57 29.86 66.57 8.96
CA HIS A 57 30.24 67.93 8.60
C HIS A 57 29.78 68.93 9.66
N ALA A 58 30.58 69.09 10.72
CA ALA A 58 30.57 70.33 11.49
C ALA A 58 31.52 71.31 10.77
N GLN A 59 30.95 72.17 9.92
CA GLN A 59 31.66 73.36 9.43
C GLN A 59 31.95 74.26 10.64
N HIS A 60 33.23 74.38 11.00
CA HIS A 60 33.71 75.44 11.88
C HIS A 60 33.53 76.78 11.17
N ILE A 61 32.41 77.45 11.41
CA ILE A 61 32.25 78.86 11.06
C ILE A 61 33.10 79.65 12.05
N ALA A 62 34.25 80.15 11.61
CA ALA A 62 35.02 81.10 12.38
C ALA A 62 34.24 82.42 12.43
N HIS A 63 33.66 82.73 13.59
CA HIS A 63 33.11 84.05 13.87
C HIS A 63 34.20 85.10 13.78
N THR A 64 34.08 86.02 12.82
CA THR A 64 34.86 87.26 12.74
C THR A 64 34.67 88.03 14.04
N ARG A 65 35.65 87.96 14.95
CA ARG A 65 35.63 88.77 16.18
C ARG A 65 36.01 90.20 15.82
N SER A 66 35.06 91.10 16.05
CA SER A 66 35.26 92.55 16.04
C SER A 66 36.39 92.93 17.00
N GLN A 67 37.24 93.86 16.56
CA GLN A 67 38.39 94.37 17.29
C GLN A 67 38.04 94.72 18.74
N SER A 68 38.80 94.16 19.68
CA SER A 68 38.72 94.49 21.11
C SER A 68 40.12 94.78 21.66
N ASN A 69 40.19 95.76 22.55
CA ASN A 69 41.41 96.40 23.06
C ASN A 69 42.55 95.43 23.45
N PRO A 70 43.82 95.76 23.10
CA PRO A 70 44.99 94.89 23.34
C PRO A 70 45.26 94.60 24.83
N ALA A 71 44.83 95.47 25.75
CA ALA A 71 45.02 95.29 27.18
C ALA A 71 44.13 94.20 27.82
N ARG A 72 42.98 93.86 27.21
CA ARG A 72 42.10 92.76 27.70
C ARG A 72 42.61 91.38 27.25
N MET A 73 43.23 91.30 26.07
CA MET A 73 43.78 90.07 25.49
C MET A 73 44.94 89.49 26.34
N GLN A 74 45.82 90.34 26.86
CA GLN A 74 46.94 89.90 27.70
C GLN A 74 46.49 89.31 29.05
N ARG A 75 45.43 89.86 29.67
CA ARG A 75 44.89 89.33 30.94
C ARG A 75 44.18 87.99 30.75
N GLU A 76 43.47 87.78 29.62
CA GLU A 76 42.85 86.49 29.31
C GLU A 76 43.89 85.42 28.93
N GLN A 77 44.98 85.75 28.24
CA GLN A 77 46.05 84.81 27.91
C GLN A 77 46.80 84.29 29.16
N VAL A 78 47.09 85.15 30.14
CA VAL A 78 47.77 84.72 31.38
C VAL A 78 46.89 83.79 32.22
N ILE A 79 45.56 84.01 32.26
CA ILE A 79 44.60 83.13 32.94
C ILE A 79 44.45 81.80 32.19
N ARG A 80 44.42 81.82 30.84
CA ARG A 80 44.35 80.60 30.00
C ARG A 80 45.61 79.74 30.10
N ASN A 81 46.78 80.37 30.17
CA ASN A 81 48.06 79.64 30.26
C ASN A 81 48.22 78.98 31.64
N ARG A 82 47.81 79.64 32.73
CA ARG A 82 47.78 79.01 34.07
C ARG A 82 46.77 77.86 34.18
N ALA A 83 45.65 77.93 33.47
CA ALA A 83 44.65 76.85 33.46
C ALA A 83 45.07 75.64 32.62
N ARG A 84 45.94 75.81 31.60
CA ARG A 84 46.44 74.72 30.74
C ARG A 84 47.52 73.86 31.39
N ASP A 85 48.30 74.41 32.32
CA ASP A 85 49.36 73.65 33.01
C ASP A 85 48.82 72.76 34.15
N GLN A 86 47.59 72.99 34.64
CA GLN A 86 46.96 72.14 35.66
C GLN A 86 46.26 70.88 35.09
N TYR A 87 46.07 70.79 33.78
CA TYR A 87 45.39 69.68 33.11
C TYR A 87 46.15 69.20 31.86
N ARG A 88 47.44 68.87 32.01
CA ARG A 88 48.14 68.06 31.00
C ARG A 88 47.96 66.57 31.32
N PRO A 89 47.27 65.78 30.48
CA PRO A 89 47.37 64.32 30.55
C PRO A 89 48.84 63.94 30.31
N ARG A 90 49.39 63.07 31.17
CA ARG A 90 50.81 62.68 31.15
C ARG A 90 51.10 61.94 29.83
N THR A 91 51.90 62.55 28.95
CA THR A 91 52.41 61.92 27.73
C THR A 91 53.25 60.70 28.13
N PRO A 92 53.07 59.52 27.49
CA PRO A 92 53.83 58.31 27.85
C PRO A 92 55.35 58.53 27.71
N GLU A 93 56.12 57.84 28.56
CA GLU A 93 57.59 57.96 28.58
C GLU A 93 58.23 57.47 27.27
N ALA A 94 59.34 58.11 26.90
CA ALA A 94 60.09 57.78 25.70
C ALA A 94 60.68 56.36 25.79
N LEU A 95 60.58 55.58 24.71
CA LEU A 95 61.14 54.23 24.63
C LEU A 95 62.67 54.25 24.81
N MET A 96 63.20 53.23 25.49
CA MET A 96 64.61 53.16 25.93
C MET A 96 65.58 53.39 24.75
N GLY A 97 66.40 54.44 24.84
CA GLY A 97 67.35 54.84 23.80
C GLY A 97 66.91 55.99 22.88
N ARG A 98 65.74 56.61 23.10
CA ARG A 98 65.29 57.82 22.39
C ARG A 98 64.90 58.93 23.37
N GLN A 99 65.24 60.18 23.05
CA GLN A 99 64.76 61.36 23.78
C GLN A 99 63.68 62.07 22.97
N HIS A 100 62.63 62.55 23.64
CA HIS A 100 61.65 63.43 23.03
C HIS A 100 62.25 64.84 22.94
N VAL A 101 62.05 65.50 21.81
CA VAL A 101 62.43 66.90 21.58
C VAL A 101 61.16 67.67 21.25
N ASP A 102 60.95 68.79 21.94
CA ASP A 102 59.82 69.68 21.68
C ASP A 102 60.08 70.46 20.38
N VAL A 103 59.19 70.31 19.40
CA VAL A 103 59.24 71.02 18.12
C VAL A 103 58.29 72.21 18.20
N GLN A 104 58.76 73.40 17.79
CA GLN A 104 57.97 74.63 17.84
C GLN A 104 56.88 74.61 16.76
N THR A 105 55.67 74.23 17.15
CA THR A 105 54.47 74.17 16.28
C THR A 105 53.57 75.40 16.38
N ASP A 106 54.05 76.47 17.01
CA ASP A 106 53.27 77.71 17.12
C ASP A 106 53.27 78.47 15.79
N LEU A 107 52.08 78.92 15.37
CA LEU A 107 51.91 79.74 14.17
C LEU A 107 52.65 81.09 14.37
N TYR A 108 53.76 81.27 13.66
CA TYR A 108 54.49 82.55 13.62
C TYR A 108 54.05 83.33 12.38
N LEU A 109 53.10 84.26 12.56
CA LEU A 109 52.70 85.22 11.52
C LEU A 109 53.06 86.62 12.02
N GLU A 110 54.01 87.28 11.35
CA GLU A 110 54.30 88.70 11.54
C GLU A 110 53.34 89.54 10.67
N GLU A 111 52.58 90.44 11.29
CA GLU A 111 51.80 91.45 10.57
C GLU A 111 52.73 92.63 10.20
N LEU A 112 53.08 92.75 8.93
CA LEU A 112 53.75 93.94 8.38
C LEU A 112 52.75 95.10 8.36
N SER A 113 52.99 96.11 9.20
CA SER A 113 52.13 97.30 9.33
C SER A 113 52.84 98.55 8.80
N ASP A 114 53.12 98.55 7.50
CA ASP A 114 53.54 99.76 6.77
C ASP A 114 52.33 100.36 6.03
N VAL A 115 51.94 101.57 6.46
CA VAL A 115 50.87 102.35 5.84
C VAL A 115 51.45 103.07 4.64
N ILE A 116 51.09 102.64 3.43
CA ILE A 116 51.55 103.26 2.19
C ILE A 116 50.77 104.57 1.99
N GLU A 117 51.47 105.70 1.90
CA GLU A 117 50.87 107.00 1.57
C GLU A 117 50.25 106.96 0.17
N THR A 118 48.96 107.28 0.08
CA THR A 118 48.25 107.37 -1.21
C THR A 118 48.28 108.81 -1.68
N THR A 119 48.88 109.04 -2.84
CA THR A 119 48.84 110.33 -3.56
C THR A 119 47.77 110.25 -4.65
N GLU A 120 46.79 111.14 -4.60
CA GLU A 120 45.76 111.22 -5.64
C GLU A 120 46.37 111.81 -6.92
N THR A 121 46.33 111.04 -8.00
CA THR A 121 46.76 111.45 -9.34
C THR A 121 45.57 111.36 -10.28
N GLU A 122 45.12 112.50 -10.79
CA GLU A 122 44.07 112.56 -11.80
C GLU A 122 44.67 112.32 -13.18
N SER A 123 44.19 111.30 -13.90
CA SER A 123 44.65 110.96 -15.26
C SER A 123 43.52 111.13 -16.26
N GLN A 124 43.81 111.87 -17.33
CA GLN A 124 42.94 112.10 -18.47
C GLN A 124 42.66 110.77 -19.20
N THR A 125 41.39 110.38 -19.26
CA THR A 125 40.93 109.17 -19.95
C THR A 125 40.95 109.37 -21.47
N ASP A 126 41.81 108.63 -22.15
CA ASP A 126 41.69 108.44 -23.60
C ASP A 126 40.58 107.42 -23.90
N ALA A 127 39.92 107.54 -25.06
CA ALA A 127 38.79 106.70 -25.42
C ALA A 127 39.24 105.25 -25.70
N PHE A 128 38.75 104.28 -24.92
CA PHE A 128 38.99 102.85 -25.14
C PHE A 128 38.50 102.42 -26.53
N LEU A 129 39.42 102.06 -27.42
CA LEU A 129 39.09 101.31 -28.64
C LEU A 129 39.03 99.81 -28.31
N ASP A 130 37.94 99.14 -28.70
CA ASP A 130 37.76 97.70 -28.51
C ASP A 130 38.86 96.90 -29.21
N LYS A 131 39.74 96.28 -28.42
CA LYS A 131 40.64 95.24 -28.91
C LYS A 131 39.82 93.97 -29.18
N PRO A 132 40.04 93.25 -30.30
CA PRO A 132 39.42 91.95 -30.50
C PRO A 132 39.84 91.00 -29.37
N ALA A 133 38.92 90.14 -28.94
CA ALA A 133 39.20 89.16 -27.89
C ALA A 133 40.41 88.30 -28.29
N THR A 134 41.44 88.27 -27.42
CA THR A 134 42.60 87.41 -27.61
C THR A 134 42.16 85.94 -27.74
N PRO A 135 42.64 85.21 -28.76
CA PRO A 135 42.23 83.82 -28.97
C PRO A 135 42.57 82.97 -27.75
N LEU A 136 41.64 82.08 -27.38
CA LEU A 136 41.81 81.13 -26.29
C LEU A 136 42.98 80.19 -26.61
N PHE A 137 43.99 80.17 -25.74
CA PHE A 137 45.10 79.22 -25.85
C PHE A 137 44.62 77.81 -25.50
N ILE A 138 44.57 76.94 -26.50
CA ILE A 138 44.33 75.50 -26.32
C ILE A 138 45.70 74.80 -26.34
N PRO A 139 46.17 74.26 -25.20
CA PRO A 139 47.43 73.52 -25.16
C PRO A 139 47.36 72.30 -26.09
N ALA A 140 48.42 72.05 -26.85
CA ALA A 140 48.55 70.79 -27.59
C ALA A 140 48.54 69.62 -26.60
N LYS A 141 47.78 68.56 -26.87
CA LYS A 141 47.81 67.34 -26.06
C LYS A 141 49.25 66.79 -26.08
N SER A 142 49.93 66.88 -24.94
CA SER A 142 51.26 66.31 -24.73
C SER A 142 51.11 65.00 -23.97
N GLY A 143 50.99 63.90 -24.72
CA GLY A 143 50.92 62.53 -24.22
C GLY A 143 50.96 61.55 -25.40
N LYS A 144 51.50 60.35 -25.20
CA LYS A 144 51.41 59.27 -26.20
C LYS A 144 50.16 58.46 -25.90
N ASP A 145 49.23 58.42 -26.83
CA ASP A 145 48.06 57.55 -26.74
C ASP A 145 48.52 56.10 -26.97
N ALA A 146 48.13 55.20 -26.08
CA ALA A 146 48.41 53.77 -26.16
C ALA A 146 47.11 53.01 -25.90
N GLU A 147 46.79 52.07 -26.79
CA GLU A 147 45.72 51.11 -26.58
C GLU A 147 46.31 49.73 -26.34
N THR A 148 45.71 49.00 -25.42
CA THR A 148 46.02 47.59 -25.14
C THR A 148 44.71 46.83 -25.24
N GLN A 149 44.64 45.94 -26.22
CA GLN A 149 43.52 45.02 -26.43
C GLN A 149 44.02 43.60 -26.24
N ILE A 150 43.20 42.77 -25.59
CA ILE A 150 43.43 41.33 -25.45
C ILE A 150 42.73 40.65 -26.61
N GLU A 151 43.47 39.84 -27.37
CA GLU A 151 42.93 39.14 -28.53
C GLU A 151 42.26 37.81 -28.14
N GLU A 152 41.41 37.30 -29.03
CA GLU A 152 40.69 36.05 -28.79
C GLU A 152 41.69 34.88 -28.61
N GLY A 153 41.66 34.24 -27.45
CA GLY A 153 42.55 33.12 -27.10
C GLY A 153 43.80 33.48 -26.29
N GLU A 154 44.10 34.76 -26.08
CA GLU A 154 45.31 35.18 -25.34
C GLU A 154 45.25 34.87 -23.83
N LEU A 155 44.04 34.75 -23.27
CA LEU A 155 43.79 34.40 -21.86
C LEU A 155 43.29 32.96 -21.66
N PHE A 156 43.25 32.14 -22.71
CA PHE A 156 42.69 30.80 -22.61
C PHE A 156 43.66 29.85 -21.89
N ASP A 157 43.20 29.29 -20.77
CA ASP A 157 43.91 28.24 -20.03
C ASP A 157 43.17 26.91 -20.18
N PHE A 158 43.74 26.02 -20.99
CA PHE A 158 43.12 24.74 -21.30
C PHE A 158 42.82 23.91 -20.05
N ASP A 159 43.75 23.84 -19.10
CA ASP A 159 43.62 22.98 -17.92
C ASP A 159 42.48 23.45 -17.01
N ARG A 160 42.21 24.75 -16.99
CA ARG A 160 41.09 25.33 -16.24
C ARG A 160 39.76 25.20 -16.99
N GLU A 161 39.75 25.46 -18.29
CA GLU A 161 38.52 25.49 -19.09
C GLU A 161 37.99 24.08 -19.44
N VAL A 162 38.85 23.05 -19.45
CA VAL A 162 38.44 21.66 -19.72
C VAL A 162 37.81 20.97 -18.50
N GLN A 163 38.10 21.44 -17.28
CA GLN A 163 37.63 20.82 -16.03
C GLN A 163 36.11 20.60 -15.98
N PRO A 164 35.24 21.58 -16.29
CA PRO A 164 33.79 21.38 -16.25
C PRO A 164 33.32 20.36 -17.30
N VAL A 165 33.98 20.32 -18.46
CA VAL A 165 33.65 19.36 -19.53
C VAL A 165 33.99 17.94 -19.08
N LEU A 166 35.19 17.74 -18.54
CA LEU A 166 35.62 16.44 -18.01
C LEU A 166 34.77 15.98 -16.83
N GLU A 167 34.43 16.89 -15.91
CA GLU A 167 33.58 16.56 -14.76
C GLU A 167 32.21 16.05 -15.20
N VAL A 168 31.57 16.73 -16.15
CA VAL A 168 30.28 16.30 -16.71
C VAL A 168 30.41 14.98 -17.46
N LEU A 169 31.47 14.81 -18.26
CA LEU A 169 31.65 13.63 -19.08
C LEU A 169 31.91 12.39 -18.22
N VAL A 170 32.83 12.49 -17.26
CA VAL A 170 33.14 11.42 -16.31
C VAL A 170 31.93 11.14 -15.42
N GLY A 171 31.32 12.19 -14.84
CA GLY A 171 30.14 12.04 -13.99
C GLY A 171 29.00 11.31 -14.71
N LYS A 172 28.70 11.70 -15.95
CA LYS A 172 27.64 11.09 -16.74
C LYS A 172 27.97 9.65 -17.16
N THR A 173 29.23 9.36 -17.51
CA THR A 173 29.62 7.98 -17.81
C THR A 173 29.50 7.06 -16.60
N ILE A 174 29.91 7.52 -15.42
CA ILE A 174 29.79 6.73 -14.19
C ILE A 174 28.32 6.54 -13.82
N GLU A 175 27.53 7.61 -13.83
CA GLU A 175 26.08 7.55 -13.53
C GLU A 175 25.35 6.58 -14.47
N GLN A 176 25.59 6.69 -15.79
CA GLN A 176 25.00 5.80 -16.77
C GLN A 176 25.43 4.35 -16.55
N SER A 177 26.72 4.09 -16.35
CA SER A 177 27.23 2.73 -16.11
C SER A 177 26.65 2.09 -14.84
N LEU A 178 26.46 2.89 -13.78
CA LEU A 178 25.87 2.42 -12.53
C LEU A 178 24.40 2.04 -12.74
N LEU A 179 23.63 2.87 -13.45
CA LEU A 179 22.23 2.59 -13.75
C LEU A 179 22.06 1.34 -14.60
N GLU A 180 22.91 1.16 -15.62
CA GLU A 180 22.88 -0.02 -16.50
C GLU A 180 23.17 -1.30 -15.70
N VAL A 181 24.21 -1.31 -14.85
CA VAL A 181 24.53 -2.48 -14.01
C VAL A 181 23.41 -2.80 -13.03
N MET A 182 22.81 -1.77 -12.40
CA MET A 182 21.66 -1.98 -11.51
C MET A 182 20.47 -2.58 -12.25
N GLU A 183 20.14 -2.10 -13.45
CA GLU A 183 19.05 -2.65 -14.27
C GLU A 183 19.34 -4.11 -14.67
N GLU A 184 20.57 -4.43 -15.05
CA GLU A 184 20.97 -5.79 -15.41
C GLU A 184 20.83 -6.77 -14.23
N GLU A 185 21.23 -6.35 -13.02
CA GLU A 185 21.07 -7.16 -11.81
C GLU A 185 19.59 -7.36 -11.44
N GLU A 186 18.78 -6.31 -11.52
CA GLU A 186 17.33 -6.41 -11.29
C GLU A 186 16.67 -7.37 -12.29
N LEU A 187 16.98 -7.24 -13.58
CA LEU A 187 16.48 -8.14 -14.63
C LEU A 187 16.95 -9.57 -14.41
N ALA A 188 18.19 -9.79 -13.99
CA ALA A 188 18.71 -11.11 -13.67
C ALA A 188 17.96 -11.75 -12.48
N CYS A 189 17.70 -10.97 -11.43
CA CYS A 189 16.93 -11.40 -10.27
C CYS A 189 15.49 -11.79 -10.65
N LEU A 190 14.78 -10.93 -11.40
CA LEU A 190 13.43 -11.22 -11.88
C LEU A 190 13.38 -12.47 -12.76
N ARG A 191 14.34 -12.64 -13.67
CA ARG A 191 14.43 -13.84 -14.52
C ARG A 191 14.71 -15.10 -13.70
N ALA A 192 15.54 -15.02 -12.66
CA ALA A 192 15.81 -16.14 -11.76
C ALA A 192 14.55 -16.53 -10.97
N GLN A 193 13.83 -15.54 -10.42
CA GLN A 193 12.58 -15.76 -9.72
C GLN A 193 11.51 -16.37 -10.63
N GLN A 194 11.37 -15.85 -11.86
CA GLN A 194 10.42 -16.38 -12.83
C GLN A 194 10.73 -17.83 -13.20
N ARG A 195 12.00 -18.18 -13.41
CA ARG A 195 12.42 -19.57 -13.68
C ARG A 195 12.09 -20.49 -12.51
N ALA A 196 12.46 -20.12 -11.29
CA ALA A 196 12.17 -20.90 -10.09
C ALA A 196 10.65 -21.11 -9.91
N PHE A 197 9.85 -20.07 -10.14
CA PHE A 197 8.39 -20.18 -10.07
C PHE A 197 7.81 -21.10 -11.16
N GLN A 198 8.32 -21.01 -12.39
CA GLN A 198 7.89 -21.88 -13.48
C GLN A 198 8.26 -23.34 -13.24
N GLU A 199 9.46 -23.61 -12.72
CA GLU A 199 9.90 -24.96 -12.34
C GLU A 199 8.98 -25.55 -11.26
N LEU A 200 8.71 -24.79 -10.20
CA LEU A 200 7.79 -25.21 -9.15
C LEU A 200 6.39 -25.49 -9.71
N ARG A 201 5.82 -24.55 -10.47
CA ARG A 201 4.49 -24.69 -11.06
C ARG A 201 4.40 -25.90 -12.00
N ASN A 202 5.45 -26.17 -12.78
CA ASN A 202 5.48 -27.33 -13.68
C ASN A 202 5.55 -28.64 -12.88
N SER A 203 6.31 -28.67 -11.78
CA SER A 203 6.36 -29.84 -10.89
C SER A 203 5.02 -30.10 -10.19
N GLU A 204 4.36 -29.06 -9.68
CA GLU A 204 3.04 -29.15 -9.06
C GLU A 204 1.98 -29.60 -10.07
N LEU A 205 2.01 -29.05 -11.29
CA LEU A 205 1.07 -29.45 -12.35
C LEU A 205 1.22 -30.94 -12.70
N ALA A 206 2.45 -31.42 -12.82
CA ALA A 206 2.72 -32.84 -13.09
C ALA A 206 2.22 -33.74 -11.95
N GLU A 207 2.39 -33.31 -10.69
CA GLU A 207 1.89 -34.06 -9.53
C GLU A 207 0.36 -34.09 -9.50
N VAL A 208 -0.29 -32.94 -9.71
CA VAL A 208 -1.76 -32.85 -9.77
C VAL A 208 -2.33 -33.76 -10.86
N GLN A 209 -1.72 -33.76 -12.06
CA GLN A 209 -2.15 -34.66 -13.14
C GLN A 209 -2.00 -36.14 -12.76
N ARG A 210 -0.91 -36.51 -12.09
CA ARG A 210 -0.69 -37.88 -11.59
C ARG A 210 -1.78 -38.28 -10.60
N LEU A 211 -2.11 -37.41 -9.65
CA LEU A 211 -3.14 -37.66 -8.64
C LEU A 211 -4.55 -37.72 -9.26
N GLN A 212 -4.85 -36.84 -10.20
CA GLN A 212 -6.14 -36.84 -10.92
C GLN A 212 -6.36 -38.14 -11.68
N GLU A 213 -5.34 -38.64 -12.39
CA GLU A 213 -5.46 -39.91 -13.12
C GLU A 213 -5.59 -41.10 -12.16
N GLN A 214 -4.91 -41.08 -11.01
CA GLN A 214 -5.08 -42.09 -9.97
C GLN A 214 -6.51 -42.08 -9.40
N GLU A 215 -7.04 -40.88 -9.10
CA GLU A 215 -8.41 -40.72 -8.58
C GLU A 215 -9.45 -41.14 -9.64
N ARG A 216 -9.22 -40.83 -10.93
CA ARG A 216 -10.07 -41.29 -12.02
C ARG A 216 -10.17 -42.82 -12.05
N ARG A 217 -9.03 -43.51 -11.97
CA ARG A 217 -8.99 -44.98 -11.94
C ARG A 217 -9.72 -45.56 -10.72
N HIS A 218 -9.48 -44.99 -9.54
CA HIS A 218 -10.12 -45.45 -8.31
C HIS A 218 -11.64 -45.21 -8.33
N SER A 219 -12.08 -44.04 -8.81
CA SER A 219 -13.49 -43.71 -8.96
C SER A 219 -14.19 -44.64 -9.96
N GLU A 220 -13.54 -44.95 -11.09
CA GLU A 220 -14.06 -45.91 -12.07
C GLU A 220 -14.17 -47.32 -11.50
N GLU A 221 -13.18 -47.79 -10.75
CA GLU A 221 -13.26 -49.09 -10.08
C GLU A 221 -14.39 -49.10 -9.04
N LYS A 222 -14.46 -48.08 -8.19
CA LYS A 222 -15.52 -47.93 -7.18
C LYS A 222 -16.91 -47.96 -7.82
N ALA A 223 -17.11 -47.23 -8.91
CA ALA A 223 -18.36 -47.22 -9.65
C ALA A 223 -18.72 -48.62 -10.20
N ARG A 224 -17.73 -49.35 -10.74
CA ARG A 224 -17.94 -50.74 -11.20
C ARG A 224 -18.32 -51.67 -10.05
N ARG A 225 -17.67 -51.56 -8.90
CA ARG A 225 -17.98 -52.36 -7.70
C ARG A 225 -19.39 -52.08 -7.18
N ILE A 226 -19.78 -50.81 -7.10
CA ILE A 226 -21.14 -50.42 -6.70
C ILE A 226 -22.18 -50.98 -7.68
N ALA A 227 -21.93 -50.88 -8.99
CA ALA A 227 -22.85 -51.42 -9.99
C ALA A 227 -22.99 -52.95 -9.88
N GLN A 228 -21.90 -53.67 -9.61
CA GLN A 228 -21.93 -55.12 -9.36
C GLN A 228 -22.72 -55.46 -8.10
N GLN A 229 -22.44 -54.79 -6.97
CA GLN A 229 -23.16 -55.03 -5.72
C GLN A 229 -24.65 -54.71 -5.84
N LYS A 230 -25.01 -53.66 -6.58
CA LYS A 230 -26.41 -53.32 -6.82
C LYS A 230 -27.16 -54.45 -7.54
N LYS A 231 -26.54 -55.03 -8.57
CA LYS A 231 -27.12 -56.18 -9.29
C LYS A 231 -27.30 -57.40 -8.39
N VAL A 232 -26.28 -57.73 -7.59
CA VAL A 232 -26.36 -58.84 -6.63
C VAL A 232 -27.50 -58.62 -5.64
N LEU A 233 -27.65 -57.40 -5.12
CA LEU A 233 -28.71 -57.05 -4.18
C LEU A 233 -30.11 -57.11 -4.83
N GLU A 234 -30.25 -56.74 -6.10
CA GLU A 234 -31.49 -56.91 -6.87
C GLU A 234 -31.84 -58.40 -7.04
N GLU A 235 -30.87 -59.23 -7.41
CA GLU A 235 -31.04 -60.69 -7.53
C GLU A 235 -31.38 -61.34 -6.18
N GLU A 236 -30.72 -60.94 -5.09
CA GLU A 236 -31.01 -61.41 -3.74
C GLU A 236 -32.44 -61.09 -3.30
N LYS A 237 -32.94 -59.88 -3.62
CA LYS A 237 -34.34 -59.50 -3.35
C LYS A 237 -35.31 -60.39 -4.12
N GLU A 238 -35.08 -60.61 -5.40
CA GLU A 238 -35.94 -61.50 -6.19
C GLU A 238 -35.93 -62.93 -5.64
N ILE A 239 -34.77 -63.44 -5.24
CA ILE A 239 -34.63 -64.78 -4.65
C ILE A 239 -35.37 -64.83 -3.31
N ALA A 240 -35.23 -63.82 -2.46
CA ALA A 240 -35.91 -63.74 -1.18
C ALA A 240 -37.44 -63.72 -1.35
N GLU A 241 -37.96 -62.96 -2.31
CA GLU A 241 -39.39 -62.93 -2.65
C GLU A 241 -39.89 -64.29 -3.15
N LYS A 242 -39.13 -64.94 -4.06
CA LYS A 242 -39.45 -66.29 -4.57
C LYS A 242 -39.48 -67.32 -3.43
N ILE A 243 -38.53 -67.27 -2.51
CA ILE A 243 -38.48 -68.15 -1.33
C ILE A 243 -39.66 -67.86 -0.40
N ALA A 244 -39.96 -66.60 -0.12
CA ALA A 244 -41.08 -66.20 0.73
C ALA A 244 -42.43 -66.65 0.15
N ALA A 245 -42.65 -66.44 -1.16
CA ALA A 245 -43.87 -66.89 -1.84
C ALA A 245 -44.01 -68.42 -1.82
N ARG A 246 -42.91 -69.15 -2.04
CA ARG A 246 -42.89 -70.61 -1.92
C ARG A 246 -43.24 -71.07 -0.51
N ALA A 247 -42.58 -70.51 0.51
CA ALA A 247 -42.84 -70.85 1.91
C ALA A 247 -44.30 -70.55 2.31
N TYR A 248 -44.82 -69.38 1.92
CA TYR A 248 -46.20 -69.00 2.16
C TYR A 248 -47.20 -69.96 1.48
N THR A 249 -46.93 -70.33 0.23
CA THR A 249 -47.78 -71.28 -0.50
C THR A 249 -47.74 -72.65 0.17
N GLN A 250 -46.58 -73.11 0.65
CA GLN A 250 -46.47 -74.37 1.37
C GLN A 250 -47.26 -74.38 2.67
N THR A 251 -47.19 -73.31 3.47
CA THR A 251 -47.98 -73.21 4.72
C THR A 251 -49.47 -73.14 4.42
N LEU A 252 -49.88 -72.34 3.42
CA LEU A 252 -51.28 -72.23 3.03
C LEU A 252 -51.84 -73.57 2.51
N LEU A 253 -51.11 -74.27 1.63
CA LEU A 253 -51.53 -75.56 1.12
C LEU A 253 -51.58 -76.64 2.20
N ALA A 254 -50.63 -76.62 3.15
CA ALA A 254 -50.63 -77.53 4.28
C ALA A 254 -51.88 -77.40 5.15
N ASP A 255 -52.41 -76.17 5.32
CA ASP A 255 -53.62 -75.92 6.09
C ASP A 255 -54.91 -76.07 5.26
N LEU A 256 -54.88 -75.65 3.99
CA LEU A 256 -56.03 -75.68 3.09
C LEU A 256 -56.45 -77.10 2.76
N LEU A 257 -55.49 -77.99 2.46
CA LEU A 257 -55.80 -79.36 2.04
C LEU A 257 -56.63 -80.10 3.10
N PRO A 258 -56.19 -80.24 4.37
CA PRO A 258 -57.00 -80.89 5.40
C PRO A 258 -58.36 -80.22 5.61
N ARG A 259 -58.43 -78.88 5.51
CA ARG A 259 -59.66 -78.12 5.74
C ARG A 259 -60.69 -78.34 4.62
N VAL A 260 -60.25 -78.36 3.36
CA VAL A 260 -61.07 -78.70 2.20
C VAL A 260 -61.49 -80.16 2.25
N PHE A 261 -60.56 -81.10 2.53
CA PHE A 261 -60.90 -82.52 2.68
C PHE A 261 -61.92 -82.76 3.81
N THR A 262 -61.77 -82.09 4.95
CA THR A 262 -62.72 -82.17 6.06
C THR A 262 -64.07 -81.59 5.66
N SER A 263 -64.10 -80.42 5.01
CA SER A 263 -65.34 -79.78 4.54
C SER A 263 -66.08 -80.66 3.53
N LEU A 264 -65.39 -81.21 2.51
CA LEU A 264 -65.99 -82.13 1.55
C LEU A 264 -66.50 -83.41 2.21
N ARG A 265 -65.78 -83.92 3.23
CA ARG A 265 -66.23 -85.08 4.01
C ARG A 265 -67.48 -84.76 4.82
N THR A 266 -67.55 -83.59 5.48
CA THR A 266 -68.74 -83.16 6.22
C THR A 266 -69.94 -82.90 5.33
N HIS A 267 -69.72 -82.45 4.09
CA HIS A 267 -70.79 -82.26 3.10
C HIS A 267 -71.20 -83.56 2.38
N GLY A 268 -70.61 -84.71 2.75
CA GLY A 268 -71.01 -86.02 2.22
C GLY A 268 -70.55 -86.31 0.79
N TYR A 269 -69.55 -85.58 0.27
CA TYR A 269 -68.98 -85.85 -1.07
C TYR A 269 -68.03 -87.05 -1.11
N PHE A 270 -67.40 -87.36 0.03
CA PHE A 270 -66.60 -88.58 0.18
C PHE A 270 -67.48 -89.68 0.77
N TYR A 271 -67.80 -90.69 -0.05
CA TYR A 271 -68.56 -91.87 0.36
C TYR A 271 -67.61 -92.95 0.88
N ASP A 272 -68.06 -93.69 1.90
CA ASP A 272 -67.41 -94.96 2.22
C ASP A 272 -67.76 -95.97 1.10
N PRO A 273 -66.76 -96.54 0.40
CA PRO A 273 -67.01 -97.53 -0.65
C PRO A 273 -67.82 -98.72 -0.14
N VAL A 274 -67.70 -99.07 1.15
CA VAL A 274 -68.46 -100.17 1.76
C VAL A 274 -69.92 -99.78 1.96
N GLU A 275 -70.18 -98.57 2.46
CA GLU A 275 -71.55 -98.07 2.66
C GLU A 275 -72.29 -97.97 1.33
N LYS A 276 -71.63 -97.42 0.30
CA LYS A 276 -72.20 -97.33 -1.04
C LYS A 276 -72.45 -98.70 -1.66
N ASP A 277 -71.53 -99.65 -1.51
CA ASP A 277 -71.70 -101.03 -2.00
C ASP A 277 -72.87 -101.74 -1.30
N ILE A 278 -73.04 -101.51 0.00
CA ILE A 278 -74.20 -102.00 0.75
C ILE A 278 -75.50 -101.37 0.21
N GLU A 279 -75.53 -100.06 0.03
CA GLU A 279 -76.72 -99.35 -0.46
C GLU A 279 -77.08 -99.73 -1.89
N THR A 280 -76.10 -99.85 -2.80
CA THR A 280 -76.37 -100.06 -4.23
C THR A 280 -76.49 -101.53 -4.61
N ASN A 281 -75.77 -102.44 -3.94
CA ASN A 281 -75.73 -103.85 -4.33
C ASN A 281 -76.41 -104.75 -3.30
N PHE A 282 -76.09 -104.60 -2.00
CA PHE A 282 -76.60 -105.50 -0.97
C PHE A 282 -78.08 -105.27 -0.63
N LEU A 283 -78.51 -104.02 -0.43
CA LEU A 283 -79.91 -103.72 -0.09
C LEU A 283 -80.88 -104.12 -1.20
N PRO A 284 -80.63 -103.84 -2.50
CA PRO A 284 -81.51 -104.32 -3.56
C PRO A 284 -81.52 -105.85 -3.65
N TRP A 285 -80.36 -106.50 -3.55
CA TRP A 285 -80.28 -107.96 -3.53
C TRP A 285 -81.07 -108.58 -2.36
N LEU A 286 -80.97 -108.00 -1.15
CA LEU A 286 -81.71 -108.47 0.02
C LEU A 286 -83.22 -108.27 -0.15
N MET A 287 -83.64 -107.13 -0.71
CA MET A 287 -85.04 -106.86 -1.00
C MET A 287 -85.59 -107.82 -2.05
N ASP A 288 -84.83 -108.11 -3.11
CA ASP A 288 -85.20 -109.11 -4.13
C ASP A 288 -85.30 -110.52 -3.54
N GLU A 289 -84.35 -110.93 -2.69
CA GLU A 289 -84.39 -112.26 -2.07
C GLU A 289 -85.52 -112.39 -1.03
N SER A 290 -85.83 -111.31 -0.31
CA SER A 290 -87.01 -111.22 0.57
C SER A 290 -88.31 -111.32 -0.24
N HIS A 291 -88.40 -110.58 -1.35
CA HIS A 291 -89.53 -110.64 -2.27
C HIS A 291 -89.72 -112.05 -2.84
N ASN A 292 -88.64 -112.70 -3.30
CA ASN A 292 -88.67 -114.08 -3.79
C ASN A 292 -89.16 -115.07 -2.72
N ASN A 293 -88.75 -114.92 -1.45
CA ASN A 293 -89.28 -115.75 -0.36
C ASN A 293 -90.75 -115.47 -0.07
N MET A 294 -91.18 -114.21 -0.14
CA MET A 294 -92.58 -113.83 0.00
C MET A 294 -93.44 -114.43 -1.12
N GLU A 295 -92.97 -114.37 -2.36
CA GLU A 295 -93.60 -114.97 -3.56
C GLU A 295 -93.70 -116.50 -3.43
N LYS A 296 -92.63 -117.18 -3.01
CA LYS A 296 -92.67 -118.63 -2.70
C LYS A 296 -93.71 -118.95 -1.61
N ARG A 297 -93.80 -118.11 -0.58
CA ARG A 297 -94.79 -118.28 0.49
C ARG A 297 -96.21 -117.98 0.02
N PHE A 298 -96.39 -117.00 -0.85
CA PHE A 298 -97.68 -116.63 -1.43
C PHE A 298 -98.19 -117.69 -2.39
N THR A 299 -97.34 -118.18 -3.29
CA THR A 299 -97.64 -119.32 -4.19
C THR A 299 -97.93 -120.59 -3.40
N ALA A 300 -97.19 -120.90 -2.34
CA ALA A 300 -97.49 -122.04 -1.46
C ALA A 300 -98.85 -121.89 -0.76
N ARG A 301 -99.20 -120.68 -0.30
CA ARG A 301 -100.53 -120.38 0.27
C ARG A 301 -101.63 -120.48 -0.78
N GLN A 302 -101.44 -119.93 -1.98
CA GLN A 302 -102.40 -120.06 -3.07
C GLN A 302 -102.60 -121.53 -3.46
N LEU A 303 -101.54 -122.33 -3.57
CA LEU A 303 -101.66 -123.77 -3.80
C LEU A 303 -102.45 -124.45 -2.68
N LEU A 304 -102.16 -124.12 -1.42
CA LEU A 304 -102.90 -124.65 -0.28
C LEU A 304 -104.38 -124.24 -0.33
N ASP A 305 -104.69 -122.99 -0.67
CA ASP A 305 -106.06 -122.49 -0.85
C ASP A 305 -106.75 -123.19 -2.03
N THR A 306 -106.07 -123.45 -3.14
CA THR A 306 -106.63 -124.22 -4.27
C THR A 306 -106.90 -125.67 -3.89
N ILE A 307 -106.01 -126.31 -3.12
CA ILE A 307 -106.22 -127.67 -2.60
C ILE A 307 -107.41 -127.70 -1.63
N ILE A 308 -107.53 -126.69 -0.75
CA ILE A 308 -108.69 -126.55 0.15
C ILE A 308 -109.96 -126.33 -0.67
N TYR A 309 -109.94 -125.47 -1.68
CA TYR A 309 -111.09 -125.23 -2.56
C TYR A 309 -111.51 -126.50 -3.32
N GLU A 310 -110.58 -127.24 -3.91
CA GLU A 310 -110.85 -128.52 -4.56
C GLU A 310 -111.40 -129.57 -3.59
N ALA A 311 -110.86 -129.63 -2.36
CA ALA A 311 -111.38 -130.51 -1.31
C ALA A 311 -112.80 -130.14 -0.89
N THR A 312 -113.12 -128.84 -0.76
CA THR A 312 -114.50 -128.38 -0.47
C THR A 312 -115.45 -128.63 -1.62
N LYS A 313 -115.02 -128.44 -2.88
CA LYS A 313 -115.84 -128.71 -4.06
C LYS A 313 -116.14 -130.20 -4.21
N ARG A 314 -115.15 -131.07 -3.96
CA ARG A 314 -115.40 -132.52 -3.87
C ARG A 314 -116.36 -132.87 -2.74
N LEU A 315 -116.36 -132.14 -1.62
CA LEU A 315 -117.29 -132.39 -0.52
C LEU A 315 -118.74 -131.98 -0.87
N ASP A 316 -118.91 -130.89 -1.64
CA ASP A 316 -120.22 -130.43 -2.11
C ASP A 316 -120.78 -131.29 -3.26
N GLU A 317 -119.93 -131.94 -4.07
CA GLU A 317 -120.35 -132.95 -5.07
C GLU A 317 -120.83 -134.28 -4.44
N PHE A 318 -120.62 -134.47 -3.13
CA PHE A 318 -121.06 -135.65 -2.36
C PHE A 318 -122.32 -135.42 -1.50
N LYS A 319 -123.00 -134.26 -1.65
CA LYS A 319 -124.31 -133.96 -1.05
C LYS A 319 -125.42 -133.95 -2.09
#